data_AF-A0A1V6HF40-F1
#
_entry.id   AF-A0A1V6HF40-F1
#
_cell.length_a   1.000
_cell.length_b   1.000
_cell.length_c   1.000
_cell.angle_alpha   90.00
_cell.angle_beta   90.00
_cell.angle_gamma   90.00
#
_symmetry.space_group_name_H-M   'P 1'
#
loop_
_entity.id
_entity.type
_entity.pdbx_description
1 polymer ?
#
loop_
_entity_poly.entity_id
_entity_poly.type
_entity_poly.pdbx_seq_one_letter_code
_entity_poly.pdbx_strand_id
1 'polypeptide(L)'
;MGYHYESLTTCNGDIGKAYEDFTANLEKLRRIVAVETICMHGSPFSPWYSKDLWQHYDYRSLGIIGEPYFDIDFNDFFYLTDTGRRWDGYKVSLRDKIPVHQERWISQGLVFRSTKDIIKAANEGRLPDKIMMTFHPQRWNDAFVPWAKELLLQKVKNVVKRGLVLFK
;
A
#
# COMPACT_ATOMS: atom_id res chain seq x y z
N MET A 1 -9.88 2.94 13.69
CA MET A 1 -10.07 2.59 12.26
C MET A 1 -9.21 3.53 11.42
N GLY A 2 -8.74 3.12 10.24
CA GLY A 2 -7.94 3.97 9.36
C GLY A 2 -8.74 4.52 8.17
N TYR A 3 -8.56 5.79 7.79
CA TYR A 3 -9.13 6.36 6.57
C TYR A 3 -8.17 6.19 5.38
N HIS A 4 -8.61 5.40 4.40
CA HIS A 4 -7.89 5.17 3.15
C HIS A 4 -8.33 6.21 2.11
N TYR A 5 -7.44 7.12 1.71
CA TYR A 5 -7.81 8.35 1.00
C TYR A 5 -7.12 8.51 -0.36
N GLU A 6 -7.77 9.19 -1.32
CA GLU A 6 -7.26 9.39 -2.69
C GLU A 6 -7.43 10.85 -3.19
N SER A 7 -7.64 11.80 -2.26
CA SER A 7 -8.18 13.13 -2.57
C SER A 7 -7.37 13.95 -3.59
N LEU A 8 -6.03 13.89 -3.58
CA LEU A 8 -5.26 14.68 -4.56
C LEU A 8 -5.41 14.16 -5.98
N THR A 9 -5.49 12.83 -6.13
CA THR A 9 -5.73 12.21 -7.43
C THR A 9 -7.14 12.50 -7.92
N THR A 10 -8.17 12.42 -7.06
CA THR A 10 -9.56 12.72 -7.45
C THR A 10 -9.79 14.20 -7.76
N CYS A 11 -9.04 15.10 -7.10
CA CYS A 11 -9.08 16.54 -7.34
C CYS A 11 -8.06 17.04 -8.39
N ASN A 12 -7.47 16.14 -9.20
CA ASN A 12 -6.55 16.49 -10.29
C ASN A 12 -5.34 17.35 -9.88
N GLY A 13 -4.78 17.12 -8.69
CA GLY A 13 -3.60 17.84 -8.22
C GLY A 13 -3.89 19.19 -7.55
N ASP A 14 -5.16 19.59 -7.45
CA ASP A 14 -5.55 20.80 -6.73
C ASP A 14 -5.45 20.56 -5.20
N ILE A 15 -4.40 21.12 -4.59
CA ILE A 15 -4.09 20.94 -3.17
C ILE A 15 -5.20 21.46 -2.25
N GLY A 16 -5.85 22.58 -2.59
CA GLY A 16 -6.92 23.16 -1.79
C GLY A 16 -8.16 22.28 -1.81
N LYS A 17 -8.63 21.93 -3.02
CA LYS A 17 -9.79 21.03 -3.17
C LYS A 17 -9.55 19.65 -2.60
N ALA A 18 -8.34 19.12 -2.72
CA ALA A 18 -7.98 17.84 -2.14
C ALA A 18 -8.04 17.85 -0.61
N TYR A 19 -7.63 18.94 0.03
CA TYR A 19 -7.73 19.08 1.48
C TYR A 19 -9.18 19.20 1.95
N GLU A 20 -10.00 19.96 1.23
CA GLU A 20 -11.45 20.07 1.50
C GLU A 20 -12.15 18.71 1.31
N ASP A 21 -11.86 17.99 0.23
CA ASP A 21 -12.40 16.64 -0.02
C ASP A 21 -11.98 15.67 1.10
N PHE A 22 -10.69 15.66 1.45
CA PHE A 22 -10.16 14.81 2.52
C PHE A 22 -10.86 15.08 3.85
N THR A 23 -10.94 16.33 4.28
CA THR A 23 -11.51 16.72 5.57
C THR A 23 -13.01 16.44 5.63
N ALA A 24 -13.75 16.77 4.57
CA ALA A 24 -15.19 16.47 4.48
C ALA A 24 -15.47 14.95 4.56
N ASN A 25 -14.63 14.12 3.94
CA ASN A 25 -14.77 12.67 4.01
C ASN A 25 -14.34 12.11 5.38
N LEU A 26 -13.27 12.65 5.98
CA LEU A 26 -12.85 12.30 7.34
C LEU A 26 -13.96 12.58 8.36
N GLU A 27 -14.62 13.74 8.27
CA GLU A 27 -15.75 14.10 9.13
C GLU A 27 -16.93 13.12 8.98
N LYS A 28 -17.28 12.76 7.74
CA LYS A 28 -18.35 11.78 7.48
C LYS A 28 -18.03 10.43 8.12
N LEU A 29 -16.79 9.96 8.01
CA LEU A 29 -16.36 8.70 8.63
C LEU A 29 -16.38 8.79 10.16
N ARG A 30 -15.93 9.91 10.74
CA ARG A 30 -15.90 10.15 12.19
C ARG A 30 -17.28 10.21 12.85
N ARG A 31 -18.34 10.47 12.08
CA ARG A 31 -19.73 10.33 12.57
C ARG A 31 -20.12 8.87 12.84
N ILE A 32 -19.39 7.91 12.27
CA ILE A 32 -19.69 6.49 12.37
C ILE A 32 -18.70 5.80 13.31
N VAL A 33 -17.42 6.17 13.26
CA VAL A 33 -16.35 5.48 13.98
C VAL A 33 -15.14 6.38 14.23
N ALA A 34 -14.41 6.15 15.32
CA ALA A 34 -13.14 6.83 15.56
C ALA A 34 -12.11 6.52 14.45
N VAL A 35 -11.69 7.58 13.75
CA VAL A 35 -10.62 7.56 12.75
C VAL A 35 -9.41 8.31 13.30
N GLU A 36 -8.36 7.56 13.57
CA GLU A 36 -7.12 8.05 14.21
C GLU A 36 -5.91 7.90 13.29
N THR A 37 -5.97 7.02 12.29
CA THR A 37 -4.89 6.81 11.32
C THR A 37 -5.41 6.99 9.91
N ILE A 38 -4.50 7.24 8.97
CA ILE A 38 -4.81 7.39 7.56
C ILE A 38 -3.80 6.62 6.72
N CYS A 39 -4.15 6.29 5.48
CA CYS A 39 -3.23 5.66 4.55
C CYS A 39 -3.61 6.08 3.13
N MET A 40 -2.65 6.49 2.31
CA MET A 40 -2.99 6.89 0.94
C MET A 40 -3.41 5.67 0.11
N HIS A 41 -4.35 5.88 -0.81
CA HIS A 41 -4.58 4.98 -1.92
C HIS A 41 -3.51 5.19 -3.00
N GLY A 42 -2.97 4.09 -3.51
CA GLY A 42 -2.04 4.11 -4.64
C GLY A 42 -2.79 4.12 -5.97
N SER A 43 -2.61 5.17 -6.77
CA SER A 43 -3.26 5.35 -8.08
C SER A 43 -2.27 5.29 -9.25
N PRO A 44 -1.89 4.10 -9.77
CA PRO A 44 -0.74 3.94 -10.66
C PRO A 44 -0.74 4.80 -11.94
N PHE A 45 -1.91 5.17 -12.43
CA PHE A 45 -2.08 5.95 -13.67
C PHE A 45 -2.23 7.45 -13.43
N SER A 46 -2.35 7.90 -12.19
CA SER A 46 -2.34 9.32 -11.87
C SER A 46 -0.90 9.84 -11.91
N PRO A 47 -0.65 11.09 -12.31
CA PRO A 47 0.63 11.75 -12.04
C PRO A 47 0.75 12.20 -10.58
N TRP A 48 -0.38 12.32 -9.86
CA TRP A 48 -0.44 12.85 -8.51
C TRP A 48 -0.32 11.76 -7.45
N TYR A 49 0.27 12.11 -6.30
CA TYR A 49 0.31 11.25 -5.12
C TYR A 49 -0.44 11.92 -3.97
N SER A 50 -1.50 11.28 -3.48
CA SER A 50 -2.32 11.87 -2.40
C SER A 50 -1.56 12.15 -1.11
N LYS A 51 -0.44 11.46 -0.86
CA LYS A 51 0.46 11.79 0.25
C LYS A 51 1.13 13.18 0.13
N ASP A 52 1.21 13.75 -1.07
CA ASP A 52 1.81 15.08 -1.29
C ASP A 52 0.98 16.19 -0.65
N LEU A 53 -0.29 15.93 -0.33
CA LEU A 53 -1.12 16.81 0.47
C LEU A 53 -0.44 17.23 1.78
N TRP A 54 0.33 16.32 2.37
CA TRP A 54 1.00 16.51 3.66
C TRP A 54 2.31 17.29 3.59
N GLN A 55 2.73 17.68 2.39
CA GLN A 55 3.78 18.68 2.21
C GLN A 55 3.25 20.10 2.46
N HIS A 56 1.92 20.29 2.38
CA HIS A 56 1.25 21.59 2.51
C HIS A 56 0.41 21.72 3.79
N TYR A 57 -0.07 20.59 4.32
CA TYR A 57 -0.89 20.53 5.53
C TYR A 57 -0.33 19.53 6.53
N ASP A 58 -0.60 19.75 7.82
CA ASP A 58 -0.26 18.78 8.86
C ASP A 58 -1.50 17.94 9.22
N TYR A 59 -1.51 16.66 8.88
CA TYR A 59 -2.61 15.76 9.25
C TYR A 59 -2.73 15.59 10.78
N ARG A 60 -1.67 15.83 11.56
CA ARG A 60 -1.73 15.75 13.02
C ARG A 60 -2.63 16.83 13.61
N SER A 61 -2.76 17.97 12.95
CA SER A 61 -3.74 19.02 13.33
C SER A 61 -5.19 18.52 13.29
N LEU A 62 -5.47 17.46 12.51
CA LEU A 62 -6.77 16.81 12.42
C LEU A 62 -6.94 15.71 13.48
N GLY A 63 -6.01 15.55 14.43
CA GLY A 63 -6.01 14.47 15.41
C GLY A 63 -5.68 13.10 14.82
N ILE A 64 -4.99 13.07 13.67
CA ILE A 64 -4.46 11.83 13.08
C ILE A 64 -3.08 11.55 13.68
N ILE A 65 -2.90 10.35 14.22
CA ILE A 65 -1.69 9.93 14.93
C ILE A 65 -0.69 9.20 14.04
N GLY A 66 -1.08 8.80 12.83
CA GLY A 66 -0.22 8.01 11.97
C GLY A 66 -0.64 7.93 10.50
N GLU A 67 0.35 8.08 9.62
CA GLU A 67 0.32 7.72 8.20
C GLU A 67 1.51 6.80 7.89
N PRO A 68 1.29 5.54 7.45
CA PRO A 68 2.35 4.54 7.37
C PRO A 68 3.55 4.87 6.47
N TYR A 69 3.39 5.67 5.42
CA TYR A 69 4.51 6.06 4.55
C TYR A 69 5.37 7.18 5.15
N PHE A 70 4.92 7.87 6.19
CA PHE A 70 5.69 8.91 6.89
C PHE A 70 6.15 8.49 8.28
N ASP A 71 5.33 7.73 9.01
CA ASP A 71 5.52 7.50 10.45
C ASP A 71 6.07 6.11 10.79
N ILE A 72 6.25 5.24 9.80
CA ILE A 72 6.91 3.94 9.97
C ILE A 72 8.35 4.03 9.49
N ASP A 73 9.29 3.71 10.39
CA ASP A 73 10.69 3.55 10.04
C ASP A 73 10.94 2.16 9.43
N PHE A 74 11.13 2.10 8.12
CA PHE A 74 11.42 0.87 7.40
C PHE A 74 12.89 0.39 7.58
N ASN A 75 13.73 1.09 8.34
CA ASN A 75 14.94 0.49 8.91
C ASN A 75 14.58 -0.60 9.91
N ASP A 76 13.51 -0.41 10.68
CA ASP A 76 13.06 -1.31 11.74
C ASP A 76 12.00 -2.30 11.27
N PHE A 77 11.17 -1.90 10.31
CA PHE A 77 10.06 -2.72 9.81
C PHE A 77 10.37 -3.39 8.48
N PHE A 78 10.06 -4.68 8.36
CA PHE A 78 10.04 -5.38 7.09
C PHE A 78 8.67 -5.22 6.40
N TYR A 79 8.67 -4.76 5.14
CA TYR A 79 7.44 -4.49 4.40
C TYR A 79 7.05 -5.66 3.47
N LEU A 80 5.79 -6.08 3.56
CA LEU A 80 5.18 -7.06 2.67
C LEU A 80 3.87 -6.52 2.10
N THR A 81 3.66 -6.73 0.81
CA THR A 81 2.42 -6.39 0.11
C THR A 81 1.99 -7.54 -0.77
N ASP A 82 0.70 -7.84 -0.81
CA ASP A 82 0.12 -8.79 -1.76
C ASP A 82 -0.11 -8.17 -3.15
N THR A 83 0.37 -6.94 -3.40
CA THR A 83 0.27 -6.24 -4.69
C THR A 83 0.73 -7.11 -5.87
N GLY A 84 -0.21 -7.34 -6.78
CA GLY A 84 0.00 -8.24 -7.93
C GLY A 84 -0.19 -9.73 -7.62
N ARG A 85 -0.85 -10.09 -6.50
CA ARG A 85 -1.07 -11.47 -6.02
C ARG A 85 0.23 -12.25 -5.79
N ARG A 86 1.21 -11.59 -5.19
CA ARG A 86 2.54 -12.12 -4.88
C ARG A 86 3.17 -11.30 -3.78
N TRP A 87 4.17 -11.86 -3.10
CA TRP A 87 4.87 -11.19 -2.00
C TRP A 87 6.21 -10.56 -2.41
N ASP A 88 6.72 -10.90 -3.60
CA ASP A 88 7.87 -10.25 -4.23
C ASP A 88 7.41 -9.18 -5.24
N GLY A 89 6.33 -8.48 -4.89
CA GLY A 89 5.64 -7.50 -5.73
C GLY A 89 6.47 -6.29 -6.12
N TYR A 90 7.54 -5.98 -5.38
CA TYR A 90 8.48 -4.88 -5.68
C TYR A 90 9.07 -4.97 -7.11
N LYS A 91 9.09 -6.17 -7.71
CA LYS A 91 9.53 -6.42 -9.09
C LYS A 91 8.57 -5.90 -10.17
N VAL A 92 7.31 -5.65 -9.81
CA VAL A 92 6.24 -5.25 -10.74
C VAL A 92 5.43 -4.05 -10.26
N SER A 93 5.58 -3.66 -9.00
CA SER A 93 4.87 -2.53 -8.40
C SER A 93 5.54 -1.22 -8.78
N LEU A 94 4.74 -0.26 -9.27
CA LEU A 94 5.21 1.08 -9.61
C LEU A 94 5.29 1.98 -8.38
N ARG A 95 4.28 1.91 -7.50
CA ARG A 95 4.11 2.82 -6.36
C ARG A 95 4.25 2.13 -5.01
N ASP A 96 3.65 0.94 -4.89
CA ASP A 96 3.58 0.21 -3.63
C ASP A 96 4.85 -0.65 -3.43
N LYS A 97 5.94 0.02 -3.03
CA LYS A 97 7.26 -0.57 -2.74
C LYS A 97 8.08 0.38 -1.85
N ILE A 98 9.09 -0.16 -1.17
CA ILE A 98 10.05 0.61 -0.35
C ILE A 98 11.46 0.43 -0.94
N PRO A 99 11.86 1.24 -1.95
CA PRO A 99 13.08 0.99 -2.72
C PRO A 99 14.36 1.00 -1.89
N VAL A 100 14.47 1.93 -0.93
CA VAL A 100 15.69 2.19 -0.15
C VAL A 100 16.14 0.97 0.67
N HIS A 101 15.21 0.13 1.13
CA HIS A 101 15.52 -1.03 1.97
C HIS A 101 15.51 -2.37 1.22
N GLN A 102 15.19 -2.35 -0.08
CA GLN A 102 14.95 -3.57 -0.83
C GLN A 102 16.21 -4.44 -0.98
N GLU A 103 17.37 -3.83 -1.21
CA GLU A 103 18.64 -4.55 -1.33
C GLU A 103 19.04 -5.24 -0.01
N ARG A 104 18.85 -4.54 1.11
CA ARG A 104 19.06 -5.08 2.47
C ARG A 104 18.18 -6.29 2.73
N TRP A 105 16.89 -6.21 2.41
CA TRP A 105 15.99 -7.35 2.60
C TRP A 105 16.35 -8.53 1.69
N ILE A 106 16.80 -8.26 0.46
CA ILE A 106 17.28 -9.31 -0.44
C ILE A 106 18.53 -10.01 0.13
N SER A 107 19.52 -9.27 0.63
CA SER A 107 20.74 -9.85 1.19
C SER A 107 20.48 -10.66 2.48
N GLN A 108 19.44 -10.31 3.23
CA GLN A 108 18.98 -11.06 4.40
C GLN A 108 18.11 -12.28 4.04
N GLY A 109 17.82 -12.52 2.76
CA GLY A 109 16.95 -13.61 2.33
C GLY A 109 15.47 -13.37 2.62
N LEU A 110 15.06 -12.15 2.92
CA LEU A 110 13.67 -11.74 3.15
C LEU A 110 12.94 -11.49 1.83
N VAL A 111 12.90 -12.53 0.99
CA VAL A 111 12.22 -12.52 -0.32
C VAL A 111 11.27 -13.69 -0.39
N PHE A 112 9.98 -13.38 -0.43
CA PHE A 112 8.93 -14.39 -0.45
C PHE A 112 8.12 -14.24 -1.74
N ARG A 113 7.85 -15.33 -2.43
CA ARG A 113 6.99 -15.31 -3.63
C ARG A 113 5.54 -15.64 -3.27
N SER A 114 5.36 -16.61 -2.38
CA SER A 114 4.07 -17.19 -2.01
C SER A 114 3.80 -17.10 -0.51
N THR A 115 2.53 -17.19 -0.11
CA THR A 115 2.14 -17.26 1.31
C THR A 115 2.75 -18.49 2.00
N LYS A 116 2.97 -19.59 1.26
CA LYS A 116 3.65 -20.78 1.80
C LYS A 116 5.10 -20.47 2.19
N ASP A 117 5.77 -19.58 1.47
CA ASP A 117 7.15 -19.20 1.78
C ASP A 117 7.22 -18.41 3.09
N ILE A 118 6.23 -17.52 3.32
CA ILE A 118 6.09 -16.77 4.57
C ILE A 118 5.79 -17.71 5.73
N ILE A 119 4.83 -18.64 5.58
CA ILE A 119 4.50 -19.63 6.61
C ILE A 119 5.73 -20.48 6.96
N LYS A 120 6.46 -20.94 5.94
CA LYS A 120 7.71 -21.69 6.14
C LYS A 120 8.73 -20.87 6.93
N ALA A 121 8.91 -19.59 6.58
CA ALA A 121 9.83 -18.70 7.30
C ALA A 121 9.41 -18.43 8.75
N ALA A 122 8.11 -18.31 9.01
CA ALA A 122 7.57 -18.17 10.37
C ALA A 122 7.90 -19.42 11.20
N ASN A 123 7.62 -20.61 10.66
CA ASN A 123 7.86 -21.88 11.34
C ASN A 123 9.35 -22.15 11.61
N GLU A 124 10.23 -21.61 10.76
CA GLU A 124 11.69 -21.72 10.90
C GLU A 124 12.30 -20.58 11.74
N GLY A 125 11.49 -19.66 12.29
CA GLY A 125 11.97 -18.54 13.10
C GLY A 125 12.80 -17.50 12.32
N ARG A 126 12.60 -17.40 11.00
CA ARG A 126 13.37 -16.51 10.10
C ARG A 126 12.70 -15.17 9.83
N LEU A 127 11.49 -14.96 10.33
CA LEU A 127 10.77 -13.71 10.14
C LEU A 127 11.28 -12.65 11.14
N PRO A 128 11.42 -11.37 10.72
CA PRO A 128 11.74 -10.28 11.63
C PRO A 128 10.63 -10.05 12.66
N ASP A 129 10.98 -9.45 13.79
CA ASP A 129 10.03 -9.13 14.87
C ASP A 129 8.99 -8.07 14.47
N LYS A 130 9.37 -7.16 13.57
CA LYS A 130 8.54 -6.04 13.11
C LYS A 130 8.24 -6.19 11.63
N ILE A 131 6.98 -6.48 11.30
CA ILE A 131 6.52 -6.64 9.91
C ILE A 131 5.30 -5.76 9.67
N MET A 132 5.32 -4.97 8.60
CA MET A 132 4.16 -4.29 8.07
C MET A 132 3.65 -5.08 6.86
N MET A 133 2.37 -5.48 6.90
CA MET A 133 1.73 -6.19 5.79
C MET A 133 0.58 -5.37 5.22
N THR A 134 0.51 -5.26 3.89
CA THR A 134 -0.64 -4.69 3.19
C THR A 134 -1.37 -5.76 2.39
N PHE A 135 -2.69 -5.74 2.50
CA PHE A 135 -3.59 -6.72 1.91
C PHE A 135 -4.65 -6.04 1.08
N HIS A 136 -5.03 -6.68 -0.03
CA HIS A 136 -6.13 -6.25 -0.86
C HIS A 136 -7.25 -7.29 -0.77
N PRO A 137 -8.29 -7.06 0.06
CA PRO A 137 -9.30 -8.07 0.41
C PRO A 137 -9.96 -8.73 -0.82
N GLN A 138 -10.15 -7.99 -1.90
CA GLN A 138 -10.71 -8.51 -3.15
C GLN A 138 -9.91 -9.69 -3.76
N ARG A 139 -8.64 -9.84 -3.38
CA ARG A 139 -7.76 -10.93 -3.84
C ARG A 139 -7.90 -12.20 -3.01
N TRP A 140 -8.50 -12.11 -1.82
CA TRP A 140 -8.67 -13.18 -0.85
C TRP A 140 -10.15 -13.54 -0.67
N ASN A 141 -10.90 -13.48 -1.78
CA ASN A 141 -12.32 -13.79 -1.76
C ASN A 141 -12.55 -15.31 -1.59
N ASP A 142 -13.43 -15.69 -0.66
CA ASP A 142 -13.79 -17.10 -0.40
C ASP A 142 -14.58 -17.73 -1.56
N ALA A 143 -15.28 -16.92 -2.35
CA ALA A 143 -15.99 -17.39 -3.52
C ALA A 143 -15.02 -17.66 -4.68
N PHE A 144 -15.09 -18.88 -5.22
CA PHE A 144 -14.21 -19.34 -6.28
C PHE A 144 -14.22 -18.46 -7.54
N VAL A 145 -15.40 -18.02 -8.00
CA VAL A 145 -15.54 -17.27 -9.26
C VAL A 145 -14.88 -15.88 -9.19
N PRO A 146 -15.18 -15.02 -8.19
CA PRO A 146 -14.47 -13.75 -8.00
C PRO A 146 -12.95 -13.94 -7.84
N TRP A 147 -12.54 -14.96 -7.08
CA TRP A 147 -11.13 -15.27 -6.86
C TRP A 147 -10.42 -15.66 -8.16
N ALA A 148 -11.02 -16.53 -8.98
CA ALA A 148 -10.46 -16.99 -10.24
C ALA A 148 -10.37 -15.86 -11.27
N LYS A 149 -11.40 -15.00 -11.34
CA LYS A 149 -11.40 -13.79 -12.18
C LYS A 149 -10.24 -12.87 -11.80
N GLU A 150 -10.06 -12.59 -10.52
CA GLU A 150 -8.96 -11.75 -10.03
C GLU A 150 -7.59 -12.39 -10.31
N LEU A 151 -7.47 -13.71 -10.15
CA LEU A 151 -6.24 -14.45 -10.48
C LEU A 151 -5.84 -14.28 -11.95
N LEU A 152 -6.78 -14.43 -12.88
CA LEU A 152 -6.51 -14.31 -14.31
C LEU A 152 -6.21 -12.86 -14.70
N LEU A 153 -7.03 -11.90 -14.26
CA LEU A 153 -6.85 -10.48 -14.59
C LEU A 153 -5.53 -9.93 -14.02
N GLN A 154 -5.13 -10.33 -12.82
CA GLN A 154 -3.86 -9.88 -12.25
C GLN A 154 -2.63 -10.43 -12.98
N LYS A 155 -2.70 -11.68 -13.49
CA LYS A 155 -1.62 -12.21 -14.34
C LYS A 155 -1.40 -11.32 -15.57
N VAL A 156 -2.48 -10.92 -16.25
CA VAL A 156 -2.41 -10.01 -17.40
C VAL A 156 -1.87 -8.63 -16.98
N LYS A 157 -2.41 -8.02 -15.91
CA LYS A 157 -1.95 -6.72 -15.41
C LYS A 157 -0.47 -6.72 -15.05
N ASN A 158 0.04 -7.80 -14.47
CA ASN A 158 1.45 -7.91 -14.09
C ASN A 158 2.38 -7.95 -15.30
N VAL A 159 1.97 -8.54 -16.42
CA VAL A 159 2.75 -8.51 -17.68
C VAL A 159 2.86 -7.07 -18.19
N VAL A 160 1.73 -6.35 -18.22
CA VAL A 160 1.71 -4.93 -18.63
C VAL A 160 2.58 -4.07 -17.70
N LYS A 161 2.43 -4.22 -16.38
CA LYS A 161 3.24 -3.51 -15.39
C LYS A 161 4.73 -3.79 -15.54
N ARG A 162 5.11 -5.05 -15.80
CA ARG A 162 6.51 -5.42 -16.04
C ARG A 162 7.08 -4.74 -17.29
N GLY A 163 6.29 -4.65 -18.37
CA GLY A 163 6.65 -3.86 -19.54
C GLY A 163 6.90 -2.40 -19.18
N LEU A 164 5.94 -1.75 -18.49
CA LEU A 164 6.07 -0.35 -18.07
C LEU A 164 7.29 -0.09 -17.17
N VAL A 165 7.70 -1.04 -16.33
CA VAL A 165 8.91 -0.92 -15.50
C VAL A 165 10.19 -1.06 -16.33
N LEU A 166 10.19 -1.87 -17.39
CA LEU A 166 11.37 -2.09 -18.25
C LEU A 166 11.61 -0.96 -19.27
N PHE A 167 10.54 -0.26 -19.68
CA PHE A 167 10.60 0.81 -20.69
C PHE A 167 10.58 2.22 -20.09
N LYS A 168 10.74 2.36 -18.77
CA LYS A 168 10.81 3.64 -18.06
C LYS A 168 12.21 3.84 -17.50
#